data_AF-A0A6A6YKT2-F1
#
_entry.id   AF-A0A6A6YKT2-F1
#
_cell.length_a   1.000
_cell.length_b   1.000
_cell.length_c   1.000
_cell.angle_alpha   90.00
_cell.angle_beta   90.00
_cell.angle_gamma   90.00
#
_symmetry.space_group_name_H-M   'P 1'
#
loop_
_entity.id
_entity.type
_entity.pdbx_description
1 polymer ?
#
loop_
_entity_poly.entity_id
_entity_poly.type
_entity_poly.pdbx_seq_one_letter_code
_entity_poly.pdbx_strand_id
1 'polypeptide(L)'
;PPYKQCLLKKNKRQQQGKQDYGIEYLRPCIVLYNKGSPDAEAIRAIFIKDLRLRPDAIIIAGTLLEIIRVRRIVREIYRVVSDHRNSIIIWINIEPKPVSSKLKSY
;
A
#
# COMPACT_ATOMS: atom_id res chain seq x y z
N PRO A 1 13.36 -0.30 -15.89
CA PRO A 1 14.47 -0.02 -16.86
C PRO A 1 15.81 -0.45 -16.24
N PRO A 2 16.84 -0.83 -17.02
CA PRO A 2 18.15 -1.16 -16.47
C PRO A 2 18.73 0.05 -15.73
N TYR A 3 19.38 -0.19 -14.60
CA TYR A 3 20.01 0.87 -13.84
C TYR A 3 21.19 1.44 -14.63
N LYS A 4 21.13 2.74 -14.95
CA LYS A 4 22.07 3.40 -15.88
C LYS A 4 23.54 3.16 -15.49
N GLN A 5 23.88 3.20 -14.20
CA GLN A 5 25.27 3.01 -13.77
C GLN A 5 25.74 1.56 -13.96
N CYS A 6 24.88 0.57 -13.69
CA CYS A 6 25.22 -0.84 -13.94
C CYS A 6 25.41 -1.10 -15.45
N LEU A 7 24.58 -0.50 -16.30
CA LEU A 7 24.70 -0.60 -17.75
C LEU A 7 26.04 0.02 -18.25
N LEU A 8 26.40 1.21 -17.75
CA LEU A 8 27.67 1.85 -18.10
C LEU A 8 28.88 1.02 -17.68
N LYS A 9 28.86 0.44 -16.47
CA LYS A 9 29.93 -0.45 -15.98
C LYS A 9 30.06 -1.71 -16.85
N LYS A 10 28.93 -2.30 -17.27
CA LYS A 10 28.92 -3.46 -18.17
C LYS A 10 29.52 -3.13 -19.53
N ASN A 11 29.09 -2.03 -20.16
CA ASN A 11 29.61 -1.61 -21.46
C ASN A 11 31.13 -1.39 -21.44
N LYS A 12 31.66 -0.72 -20.39
CA LYS A 12 33.11 -0.53 -20.22
C LYS A 12 33.88 -1.85 -20.07
N ARG A 13 33.30 -2.84 -19.37
CA ARG A 13 33.95 -4.15 -19.20
C ARG A 13 33.92 -4.99 -20.47
N GLN A 14 32.83 -4.95 -21.23
CA GLN A 14 32.74 -5.60 -22.53
C GLN A 14 33.78 -5.04 -23.52
N GLN A 15 33.99 -3.73 -23.54
CA GLN A 15 35.08 -3.10 -24.32
C GLN A 15 36.48 -3.55 -23.91
N GLN A 16 36.66 -4.02 -22.66
CA GLN A 16 37.92 -4.54 -22.13
C GLN A 16 38.04 -6.08 -22.28
N GLY A 17 37.13 -6.74 -23.00
CA GLY A 17 37.14 -8.20 -23.18
C GLY A 17 36.87 -8.99 -21.89
N LYS A 18 36.33 -8.34 -20.84
CA LYS A 18 36.03 -9.00 -19.56
C LYS A 18 34.70 -9.74 -19.63
N GLN A 19 34.61 -10.83 -18.86
CA GLN A 19 33.41 -11.65 -18.76
C GLN A 19 32.17 -10.82 -18.34
N ASP A 20 31.04 -11.16 -18.97
CA ASP A 20 29.76 -10.49 -18.75
C ASP A 20 29.10 -10.90 -17.43
N TYR A 21 28.29 -10.02 -16.85
CA TYR A 21 27.48 -10.27 -15.66
C TYR A 21 26.09 -9.62 -15.76
N GLY A 22 25.18 -10.03 -14.87
CA GLY A 22 23.81 -9.53 -14.83
C GLY A 22 23.72 -8.03 -14.52
N ILE A 23 22.81 -7.33 -15.20
CA ILE A 23 22.52 -5.90 -14.95
C ILE A 23 21.36 -5.83 -13.94
N GLU A 24 21.49 -4.94 -12.96
CA GLU A 24 20.37 -4.64 -12.06
C GLU A 24 19.31 -3.78 -12.76
N TYR A 25 18.05 -4.12 -12.55
CA TYR A 25 16.92 -3.38 -13.08
C TYR A 25 16.28 -2.53 -11.99
N LEU A 26 15.93 -1.30 -12.34
CA LEU A 26 15.11 -0.44 -11.49
C LEU A 26 13.77 -1.13 -11.27
N ARG A 27 13.52 -1.47 -10.01
CA ARG A 27 12.25 -1.99 -9.54
C ARG A 27 11.28 -0.81 -9.35
N PRO A 28 10.03 -0.89 -9.87
CA PRO A 28 9.01 0.11 -9.58
C PRO A 28 8.83 0.28 -8.07
N CYS A 29 8.60 1.53 -7.63
CA CYS A 29 8.34 1.85 -6.23
C CYS A 29 6.91 1.45 -5.84
N ILE A 30 6.68 0.15 -5.74
CA ILE A 30 5.39 -0.44 -5.36
C ILE A 30 5.58 -1.45 -4.24
N VAL A 31 4.55 -1.55 -3.39
CA VAL A 31 4.49 -2.56 -2.33
C VAL A 31 4.20 -3.90 -2.97
N LEU A 32 5.10 -4.88 -2.78
CA LEU A 32 4.89 -6.24 -3.24
C LEU A 32 4.23 -7.07 -2.14
N TYR A 33 3.47 -8.09 -2.58
CA TYR A 33 2.98 -9.13 -1.70
C TYR A 33 4.13 -9.78 -0.92
N ASN A 34 3.90 -10.06 0.36
CA ASN A 34 4.85 -10.70 1.27
C ASN A 34 6.16 -9.91 1.51
N LYS A 35 6.26 -8.67 1.05
CA LYS A 35 7.34 -7.75 1.41
C LYS A 35 6.84 -6.63 2.32
N GLY A 36 7.75 -6.10 3.12
CA GLY A 36 7.52 -4.85 3.85
C GLY A 36 7.43 -3.68 2.85
N SER A 37 6.59 -2.70 3.16
CA SER A 37 6.64 -1.42 2.46
C SER A 37 7.82 -0.62 3.02
N PRO A 38 8.71 -0.04 2.18
CA PRO A 38 9.75 0.86 2.67
C PRO A 38 9.16 2.06 3.42
N ASP A 39 7.97 2.50 3.02
CA ASP A 39 7.29 3.66 3.58
C ASP A 39 6.32 3.30 4.73
N ALA A 40 6.38 2.07 5.26
CA ALA A 40 5.40 1.59 6.25
C ALA A 40 5.32 2.50 7.50
N GLU A 41 6.48 2.95 8.01
CA GLU A 41 6.57 3.85 9.16
C GLU A 41 5.97 5.21 8.86
N ALA A 42 6.30 5.80 7.71
CA ALA A 42 5.79 7.10 7.30
C ALA A 42 4.26 7.07 7.09
N ILE A 43 3.76 6.06 6.39
CA ILE A 43 2.31 5.84 6.21
C ILE A 43 1.63 5.68 7.57
N ARG A 44 2.21 4.90 8.49
CA ARG A 44 1.66 4.70 9.82
C ARG A 44 1.62 6.00 10.63
N ALA A 45 2.66 6.82 10.57
CA ALA A 45 2.72 8.09 11.29
C ALA A 45 1.62 9.06 10.83
N ILE A 46 1.44 9.20 9.50
CA ILE A 46 0.38 10.02 8.92
C ILE A 46 -0.99 9.43 9.28
N PHE A 47 -1.15 8.13 9.15
CA PHE A 47 -2.40 7.45 9.49
C PHE A 47 -2.82 7.67 10.95
N ILE A 48 -1.88 7.56 11.90
CA ILE A 48 -2.14 7.86 13.33
C ILE A 48 -2.54 9.32 13.52
N LYS A 49 -1.89 10.24 12.79
CA LYS A 49 -2.25 11.66 12.82
C LYS A 49 -3.70 11.85 12.34
N ASP A 50 -4.09 11.22 11.24
CA ASP A 50 -5.46 11.31 10.70
C ASP A 50 -6.49 10.75 11.69
N LEU A 51 -6.21 9.61 12.33
CA LEU A 51 -7.10 9.06 13.37
C LEU A 51 -7.28 10.02 14.56
N ARG A 52 -6.22 10.73 14.95
CA ARG A 52 -6.27 11.72 16.04
C ARG A 52 -7.12 12.94 15.70
N LEU A 53 -7.27 13.28 14.42
CA LEU A 53 -8.17 14.34 13.98
C LEU A 53 -9.65 13.96 14.18
N ARG A 54 -9.95 12.69 14.45
CA ARG A 54 -11.30 12.18 14.67
C ARG A 54 -12.24 12.56 13.52
N PRO A 55 -12.00 12.00 12.32
CA PRO A 55 -12.88 12.25 11.18
C PRO A 55 -14.30 11.80 11.50
N ASP A 56 -15.27 12.54 10.99
CA ASP A 56 -16.71 12.26 11.08
C ASP A 56 -17.24 11.57 9.81
N ALA A 57 -16.41 11.39 8.80
CA ALA A 57 -16.80 10.69 7.56
C ALA A 57 -15.69 9.80 7.00
N ILE A 58 -16.09 8.73 6.30
CA ILE A 58 -15.21 7.86 5.51
C ILE A 58 -15.89 7.46 4.19
N ILE A 59 -15.11 7.49 3.10
CA ILE A 59 -15.51 6.98 1.80
C ILE A 59 -14.62 5.79 1.45
N ILE A 60 -15.22 4.63 1.19
CA ILE A 60 -14.53 3.44 0.74
C ILE A 60 -14.96 3.17 -0.71
N ALA A 61 -14.04 3.36 -1.65
CA ALA A 61 -14.35 3.30 -3.08
C ALA A 61 -13.40 2.37 -3.85
N GLY A 62 -13.91 1.71 -4.89
CA GLY A 62 -13.11 0.95 -5.85
C GLY A 62 -12.30 -0.20 -5.25
N THR A 63 -12.75 -0.77 -4.12
CA THR A 63 -12.03 -1.84 -3.42
C THR A 63 -12.97 -2.90 -2.85
N LEU A 64 -12.54 -4.16 -2.92
CA LEU A 64 -13.20 -5.29 -2.27
C LEU A 64 -12.68 -5.56 -0.85
N LEU A 65 -11.64 -4.83 -0.41
CA LEU A 65 -10.96 -5.03 0.89
C LEU A 65 -10.39 -6.45 1.10
N GLU A 66 -10.01 -7.14 0.01
CA GLU A 66 -9.38 -8.47 0.09
C GLU A 66 -7.97 -8.43 0.68
N ILE A 67 -7.26 -7.31 0.47
CA ILE A 67 -5.93 -7.11 1.03
C ILE A 67 -6.04 -6.83 2.53
N ILE A 68 -5.58 -7.76 3.36
CA ILE A 68 -5.66 -7.72 4.84
C ILE A 68 -5.14 -6.40 5.42
N ARG A 69 -4.04 -5.87 4.90
CA ARG A 69 -3.44 -4.61 5.38
C ARG A 69 -4.38 -3.41 5.15
N VAL A 70 -4.96 -3.30 3.96
CA VAL A 70 -5.91 -2.23 3.61
C VAL A 70 -7.16 -2.36 4.48
N ARG A 71 -7.64 -3.59 4.66
CA ARG A 71 -8.79 -3.88 5.52
C ARG A 71 -8.58 -3.42 6.96
N ARG A 72 -7.37 -3.58 7.51
CA ARG A 72 -7.04 -3.11 8.87
C ARG A 72 -7.09 -1.58 8.97
N ILE A 73 -6.49 -0.87 8.01
CA ILE A 73 -6.52 0.59 7.93
C ILE A 73 -7.96 1.10 7.91
N VAL A 74 -8.80 0.52 7.04
CA VAL A 74 -10.21 0.90 6.92
C VAL A 74 -10.99 0.62 8.21
N ARG A 75 -10.75 -0.50 8.89
CA ARG A 75 -11.39 -0.80 10.19
C ARG A 75 -11.06 0.23 11.26
N GLU A 76 -9.80 0.65 11.33
CA GLU A 76 -9.35 1.60 12.35
C GLU A 76 -9.97 2.99 12.12
N ILE A 77 -10.07 3.46 10.87
CA ILE A 77 -10.80 4.71 10.55
C ILE A 77 -12.30 4.53 10.80
N TYR A 78 -12.90 3.45 10.31
CA TYR A 78 -14.33 3.17 10.48
C TYR A 78 -14.74 3.22 11.93
N ARG A 79 -13.94 2.63 12.84
CA ARG A 79 -14.20 2.66 14.29
C ARG A 79 -14.26 4.09 14.82
N VAL A 80 -13.28 4.93 14.45
CA VAL A 80 -13.25 6.33 14.90
C VAL A 80 -14.45 7.09 14.35
N VAL A 81 -14.75 6.95 13.05
CA VAL A 81 -15.88 7.63 12.40
C VAL A 81 -17.21 7.18 13.02
N SER A 82 -17.40 5.88 13.25
CA SER A 82 -18.65 5.32 13.79
C SER A 82 -18.95 5.75 15.22
N ASP A 83 -17.95 6.26 15.96
CA ASP A 83 -18.15 6.81 17.31
C ASP A 83 -18.86 8.19 17.25
N HIS A 84 -18.91 8.85 16.09
CA HIS A 84 -19.63 10.12 15.91
C HIS A 84 -21.12 9.90 15.67
N ARG A 85 -21.98 10.67 16.37
CA ARG A 85 -23.45 10.58 16.24
C ARG A 85 -23.97 10.87 14.83
N ASN A 86 -23.32 11.79 14.11
CA ASN A 86 -23.70 12.22 12.76
C ASN A 86 -22.72 11.72 11.70
N SER A 87 -22.11 10.55 11.94
CA SER A 87 -21.07 10.04 11.07
C SER A 87 -21.59 9.65 9.68
N ILE A 88 -20.78 9.88 8.65
CA ILE A 88 -21.11 9.49 7.27
C ILE A 88 -20.17 8.38 6.80
N ILE A 89 -20.73 7.22 6.45
CA ILE A 89 -19.97 6.09 5.92
C ILE A 89 -20.50 5.75 4.53
N ILE A 90 -19.68 5.95 3.50
CA ILE A 90 -20.06 5.74 2.10
C ILE A 90 -19.27 4.57 1.52
N TRP A 91 -19.98 3.65 0.86
CA TRP A 91 -19.40 2.57 0.08
C TRP A 91 -19.71 2.78 -1.40
N ILE A 92 -18.67 2.91 -2.22
CA ILE A 92 -18.79 3.12 -3.67
C ILE A 92 -18.05 1.98 -4.38
N ASN A 93 -18.77 0.90 -4.65
CA ASN A 93 -18.24 -0.18 -5.47
C ASN A 93 -19.40 -0.89 -6.19
N ILE A 94 -19.08 -1.55 -7.30
CA ILE A 94 -20.05 -2.37 -8.05
C ILE A 94 -20.52 -3.53 -7.16
N GLU A 95 -19.57 -4.15 -6.47
CA GLU A 95 -19.84 -5.22 -5.52
C GLU A 95 -20.31 -4.68 -4.15
N PRO A 96 -21.20 -5.43 -3.47
CA PRO A 96 -21.67 -5.04 -2.14
C PRO A 96 -20.53 -5.06 -1.12
N LYS A 97 -20.69 -4.27 -0.06
CA LYS A 97 -19.73 -4.26 1.05
C LYS A 97 -19.52 -5.68 1.61
N PRO A 98 -18.29 -6.09 1.94
CA PRO A 98 -18.03 -7.41 2.50
C PRO A 98 -18.74 -7.56 3.86
N VAL A 99 -19.49 -8.65 4.03
CA VAL A 99 -20.28 -8.91 5.25
C VAL A 99 -19.37 -9.08 6.47
N SER A 100 -19.75 -8.44 7.58
CA SER A 100 -18.98 -8.32 8.83
C SER A 100 -18.62 -9.66 9.50
N SER A 101 -19.29 -10.77 9.14
CA SER A 101 -18.99 -12.11 9.64
C SER A 101 -17.59 -12.60 9.23
N LYS A 102 -17.04 -12.13 8.10
CA LYS A 102 -15.66 -12.43 7.69
C LYS A 102 -14.62 -11.47 8.29
N LEU A 103 -15.03 -10.49 9.10
CA LEU A 103 -14.14 -9.46 9.69
C LEU A 103 -13.61 -9.85 11.08
N LYS A 104 -14.31 -10.76 11.78
CA LYS A 104 -13.99 -11.20 13.15
C LYS A 104 -13.13 -12.46 13.24
N SER A 105 -12.85 -13.15 12.14
CA SER A 105 -12.29 -14.52 12.15
C SER A 105 -10.84 -14.67 11.66
N TYR A 106 -10.07 -13.58 11.59
CA TYR A 106 -8.62 -13.58 11.33
C TYR A 106 -7.94 -12.42 12.06
#